data_AF-A0A7K0J047-F1
#
_entry.id   AF-A0A7K0J047-F1
#
_cell.length_a   1.000
_cell.length_b   1.000
_cell.length_c   1.000
_cell.angle_alpha   90.00
_cell.angle_beta   90.00
_cell.angle_gamma   90.00
#
_symmetry.space_group_name_H-M   'P 1'
#
loop_
_entity.id
_entity.type
_entity.pdbx_description
1 polymer ?
#
loop_
_entity_poly.entity_id
_entity_poly.type
_entity_poly.pdbx_seq_one_letter_code
_entity_poly.pdbx_strand_id
1 'polypeptide(L)'
;MPEIIMTMSEQILLEKCRETELLCKELYEYFAELYSSNRDAYCLWSKTAKEEENHAAQFTLALKLRKGMPCMVTVGPDKIESINNQIRAVIAKVKVTPPKLADALSSSIKLERFLAEFHLSCVVVFEDESYKKMFNAMMASDQEHIASLQSAYDTLTGRQDWSFTS
;
A
#
# COMPACT_ATOMS: atom_id res chain seq x y z
N MET A 1 -22.80 1.46 -29.37
CA MET A 1 -22.25 2.15 -28.18
C MET A 1 -20.81 2.50 -28.51
N PRO A 2 -20.35 3.74 -28.27
CA PRO A 2 -18.94 4.07 -28.47
C PRO A 2 -18.11 3.27 -27.46
N GLU A 3 -17.05 2.61 -27.92
CA GLU A 3 -16.06 1.98 -27.03
C GLU A 3 -15.47 3.06 -26.13
N ILE A 4 -15.71 2.97 -24.82
CA ILE A 4 -15.00 3.80 -23.85
C ILE A 4 -13.60 3.21 -23.73
N ILE A 5 -12.68 3.75 -24.52
CA ILE A 5 -11.26 3.40 -24.48
C ILE A 5 -10.66 4.13 -23.29
N MET A 6 -10.08 3.36 -22.35
CA MET A 6 -9.30 3.88 -21.25
C MET A 6 -8.24 4.88 -21.77
N THR A 7 -8.20 6.08 -21.21
CA THR A 7 -7.31 7.14 -21.69
C THR A 7 -5.84 6.81 -21.36
N MET A 8 -4.89 7.39 -22.10
CA MET A 8 -3.45 7.27 -21.78
C MET A 8 -3.14 7.70 -20.33
N SER A 9 -3.91 8.66 -19.79
CA SER A 9 -3.82 9.11 -18.40
C SER A 9 -4.19 8.03 -17.37
N GLU A 10 -5.19 7.20 -17.65
CA GLU A 10 -5.64 6.11 -16.76
C GLU A 10 -4.63 4.96 -16.73
N GLN A 11 -4.01 4.65 -17.86
CA GLN A 11 -2.93 3.67 -17.91
C GLN A 11 -1.72 4.13 -17.08
N ILE A 12 -1.29 5.37 -17.27
CA ILE A 12 -0.20 5.97 -16.50
C ILE A 12 -0.52 5.94 -15.01
N LEU A 13 -1.77 6.19 -14.64
CA LEU A 13 -2.21 6.12 -13.24
C LEU A 13 -2.01 4.72 -12.64
N LEU A 14 -2.54 3.68 -13.29
CA LEU A 14 -2.42 2.30 -12.79
C LEU A 14 -0.96 1.83 -12.76
N GLU A 15 -0.13 2.28 -13.71
CA GLU A 15 1.31 2.02 -13.68
C GLU A 15 1.99 2.67 -12.47
N LYS A 16 1.60 3.90 -12.13
CA LYS A 16 2.13 4.61 -10.95
C LYS A 16 1.63 4.01 -9.64
N CYS A 17 0.37 3.58 -9.54
CA CYS A 17 -0.11 2.85 -8.37
C CYS A 17 0.65 1.53 -8.19
N ARG A 18 0.84 0.75 -9.26
CA ARG A 18 1.68 -0.46 -9.22
C ARG A 18 3.09 -0.14 -8.70
N GLU A 19 3.67 0.96 -9.14
CA GLU A 19 4.98 1.41 -8.66
C GLU A 19 4.96 1.77 -7.17
N THR A 20 3.89 2.41 -6.67
CA THR A 20 3.69 2.67 -5.24
C THR A 20 3.78 1.37 -4.44
N GLU A 21 3.05 0.33 -4.83
CA GLU A 21 3.05 -0.96 -4.12
C GLU A 21 4.42 -1.63 -4.13
N LEU A 22 5.13 -1.56 -5.27
CA LEU A 22 6.49 -2.12 -5.36
C LEU A 22 7.50 -1.36 -4.47
N LEU A 23 7.32 -0.05 -4.29
CA LEU A 23 8.14 0.74 -3.37
C LEU A 23 7.82 0.40 -1.91
N CYS A 24 6.55 0.22 -1.57
CA CYS A 24 6.13 -0.21 -0.23
C CYS A 24 6.69 -1.60 0.09
N LYS A 25 6.59 -2.54 -0.86
CA LYS A 25 7.24 -3.85 -0.79
C LYS A 25 8.74 -3.70 -0.48
N GLU A 26 9.48 -2.91 -1.26
CA GLU A 26 10.93 -2.72 -1.05
C GLU A 26 11.23 -2.19 0.36
N LEU A 27 10.44 -1.22 0.84
CA LEU A 27 10.59 -0.67 2.18
C LEU A 27 10.37 -1.74 3.26
N TYR A 28 9.36 -2.59 3.11
CA TYR A 28 9.02 -3.63 4.08
C TYR A 28 9.97 -4.82 4.02
N GLU A 29 10.48 -5.22 2.86
CA GLU A 29 11.58 -6.19 2.75
C GLU A 29 12.83 -5.67 3.48
N TYR A 30 13.16 -4.40 3.30
CA TYR A 30 14.27 -3.78 4.03
C TYR A 30 14.06 -3.80 5.54
N PHE A 31 12.87 -3.50 6.04
CA PHE A 31 12.58 -3.59 7.48
C PHE A 31 12.56 -5.02 8.01
N ALA A 32 12.11 -6.00 7.23
CA ALA A 32 12.22 -7.40 7.59
C ALA A 32 13.69 -7.78 7.82
N GLU A 33 14.58 -7.45 6.89
CA GLU A 33 16.02 -7.70 7.01
C GLU A 33 16.64 -6.96 8.21
N LEU A 34 16.35 -5.66 8.34
CA LEU A 34 16.88 -4.79 9.39
C LEU A 34 16.54 -5.30 10.80
N TYR A 35 15.33 -5.84 10.98
CA TYR A 35 14.84 -6.34 12.27
C TYR A 35 14.83 -7.86 12.37
N SER A 36 15.62 -8.56 11.54
CA SER A 36 15.65 -10.04 11.46
C SER A 36 15.99 -10.76 12.78
N SER A 37 16.63 -10.08 13.74
CA SER A 37 16.87 -10.61 15.08
C SER A 37 15.62 -10.66 15.97
N ASN A 38 14.58 -9.91 15.63
CA ASN A 38 13.25 -9.98 16.24
C ASN A 38 12.32 -10.76 15.31
N ARG A 39 12.03 -12.02 15.68
CA ARG A 39 11.22 -12.93 14.87
C ARG A 39 9.83 -12.37 14.54
N ASP A 40 9.17 -11.74 15.50
CA ASP A 40 7.81 -11.23 15.30
C ASP A 40 7.82 -10.04 14.33
N ALA A 41 8.79 -9.14 14.48
CA ALA A 41 8.99 -8.03 13.53
C ALA A 41 9.33 -8.55 12.13
N TYR A 42 10.25 -9.51 12.01
CA TYR A 42 10.59 -10.13 10.73
C TYR A 42 9.36 -10.72 10.04
N CYS A 43 8.57 -11.52 10.76
CA CYS A 43 7.38 -12.15 10.22
C CYS A 43 6.33 -11.13 9.80
N LEU A 44 6.11 -10.08 10.61
CA LEU A 44 5.20 -8.99 10.28
C LEU A 44 5.59 -8.30 8.97
N TRP A 45 6.82 -7.77 8.89
CA TRP A 45 7.29 -7.04 7.71
C TRP A 45 7.36 -7.93 6.46
N SER A 46 7.79 -9.19 6.59
CA SER A 46 7.81 -10.14 5.47
C SER A 46 6.41 -10.42 4.92
N LYS A 47 5.43 -10.56 5.83
CA LYS A 47 4.03 -10.77 5.44
C LYS A 47 3.50 -9.54 4.69
N THR A 48 3.64 -8.35 5.27
CA THR A 48 3.18 -7.10 4.64
C THR A 48 3.84 -6.86 3.28
N ALA A 49 5.17 -7.07 3.17
CA ALA A 49 5.85 -7.00 1.87
C ALA A 49 5.27 -7.95 0.82
N LYS A 50 4.89 -9.16 1.23
CA LYS A 50 4.27 -10.15 0.34
C LYS A 50 2.87 -9.72 -0.10
N GLU A 51 2.13 -9.07 0.79
CA GLU A 51 0.81 -8.51 0.48
C GLU A 51 0.93 -7.35 -0.52
N GLU A 52 1.91 -6.45 -0.37
CA GLU A 52 2.18 -5.39 -1.35
C GLU A 52 2.60 -5.92 -2.73
N GLU A 53 3.35 -7.03 -2.77
CA GLU A 53 3.64 -7.72 -4.03
C GLU A 53 2.36 -8.20 -4.73
N ASN A 54 1.40 -8.71 -3.96
CA ASN A 54 0.12 -9.15 -4.49
C ASN A 54 -0.71 -7.95 -4.99
N HIS A 55 -0.67 -6.81 -4.29
CA HIS A 55 -1.31 -5.57 -4.75
C HIS A 55 -0.74 -5.10 -6.09
N ALA A 56 0.60 -5.07 -6.23
CA ALA A 56 1.26 -4.76 -7.50
C ALA A 56 0.84 -5.71 -8.63
N ALA A 57 0.64 -7.00 -8.32
CA ALA A 57 0.17 -7.99 -9.28
C ALA A 57 -1.28 -7.73 -9.73
N GLN A 58 -2.16 -7.25 -8.83
CA GLN A 58 -3.54 -6.87 -9.15
C GLN A 58 -3.59 -5.66 -10.10
N PHE A 59 -2.78 -4.63 -9.85
CA PHE A 59 -2.63 -3.52 -10.81
C PHE A 59 -2.07 -3.99 -12.17
N THR A 60 -1.11 -4.91 -12.15
CA THR A 60 -0.59 -5.52 -13.39
C THR A 60 -1.66 -6.27 -14.17
N LEU A 61 -2.56 -6.98 -13.47
CA LEU A 61 -3.68 -7.67 -14.09
C LEU A 61 -4.66 -6.68 -14.72
N ALA A 62 -5.02 -5.60 -14.01
CA ALA A 62 -5.86 -4.53 -14.52
C ALA A 62 -5.28 -3.90 -15.81
N LEU A 63 -3.97 -3.61 -15.82
CA LEU A 63 -3.25 -3.10 -17.01
C LEU A 63 -3.27 -4.07 -18.20
N LYS A 64 -3.26 -5.39 -17.96
CA LYS A 64 -3.29 -6.41 -19.03
C LYS A 64 -4.68 -6.57 -19.63
N LEU A 65 -5.72 -6.47 -18.82
CA LEU A 65 -7.11 -6.72 -19.22
C LEU A 65 -7.85 -5.46 -19.72
N ARG A 66 -7.11 -4.35 -19.88
CA ARG A 66 -7.50 -2.98 -20.28
C ARG A 66 -8.46 -2.76 -21.48
N LYS A 67 -8.88 -3.78 -22.23
CA LYS A 67 -9.75 -3.57 -23.40
C LYS A 67 -11.18 -3.27 -22.95
N GLY A 68 -11.56 -1.99 -22.99
CA GLY A 68 -12.95 -1.53 -22.88
C GLY A 68 -13.46 -1.27 -21.46
N MET A 69 -12.59 -1.03 -20.49
CA MET A 69 -13.02 -0.64 -19.14
C MET A 69 -13.16 0.88 -19.02
N PRO A 70 -14.38 1.42 -18.88
CA PRO A 70 -14.56 2.79 -18.42
C PRO A 70 -13.95 2.94 -17.03
N CYS A 71 -13.13 3.96 -16.88
CA CYS A 71 -12.42 4.27 -15.65
C CYS A 71 -12.56 5.75 -15.37
N MET A 72 -13.19 6.12 -14.25
CA MET A 72 -13.15 7.50 -13.76
C MET A 72 -12.09 7.61 -12.69
N VAL A 73 -11.13 8.50 -12.92
CA VAL A 73 -10.05 8.79 -11.99
C VAL A 73 -10.22 10.21 -11.47
N THR A 74 -10.28 10.36 -10.16
CA THR A 74 -10.38 11.67 -9.48
C THR A 74 -9.03 12.29 -9.13
N VAL A 75 -7.93 11.54 -9.30
CA VAL A 75 -6.56 11.97 -8.98
C VAL A 75 -5.69 12.05 -10.24
N GLY A 76 -5.03 13.18 -10.45
CA GLY A 76 -4.08 13.34 -11.55
C GLY A 76 -2.79 12.53 -11.34
N PRO A 77 -2.15 12.05 -12.43
CA PRO A 77 -0.94 11.22 -12.36
C PRO A 77 0.24 11.90 -11.65
N ASP A 78 0.30 13.24 -11.67
CA ASP A 78 1.35 14.02 -10.99
C ASP A 78 1.31 13.88 -9.46
N LYS A 79 0.12 13.69 -8.89
CA LYS A 79 -0.01 13.49 -7.45
C LYS A 79 0.59 12.14 -7.03
N ILE A 80 0.37 11.10 -7.83
CA ILE A 80 0.94 9.77 -7.57
C ILE A 80 2.46 9.79 -7.75
N GLU A 81 2.93 10.47 -8.80
CA GLU A 81 4.36 10.66 -9.00
C GLU A 81 5.02 11.35 -7.81
N SER A 82 4.38 12.37 -7.23
CA SER A 82 4.86 13.01 -6.01
C SER A 82 4.94 12.05 -4.82
N ILE A 83 3.95 11.16 -4.67
CA ILE A 83 3.94 10.12 -3.63
C ILE A 83 5.08 9.14 -3.83
N ASN A 84 5.26 8.61 -5.05
CA ASN A 84 6.35 7.69 -5.38
C ASN A 84 7.71 8.30 -5.08
N ASN A 85 7.91 9.57 -5.42
CA ASN A 85 9.15 10.28 -5.11
C ASN A 85 9.37 10.45 -3.60
N GLN A 86 8.32 10.68 -2.81
CA GLN A 86 8.41 10.74 -1.35
C GLN A 86 8.78 9.38 -0.76
N ILE A 87 8.16 8.29 -1.21
CA ILE A 87 8.48 6.94 -0.72
C ILE A 87 9.92 6.57 -1.08
N ARG A 88 10.37 6.85 -2.31
CA ARG A 88 11.77 6.67 -2.73
C ARG A 88 12.74 7.43 -1.82
N ALA A 89 12.42 8.69 -1.47
CA ALA A 89 13.24 9.49 -0.58
C ALA A 89 13.27 8.90 0.85
N VAL A 90 12.15 8.37 1.34
CA VAL A 90 12.08 7.67 2.63
C VAL A 90 12.96 6.42 2.60
N ILE A 91 12.84 5.57 1.57
CA ILE A 91 13.67 4.36 1.38
C ILE A 91 15.16 4.73 1.41
N ALA A 92 15.57 5.73 0.63
CA ALA A 92 16.95 6.19 0.60
C ALA A 92 17.43 6.66 1.99
N LYS A 93 16.58 7.40 2.71
CA LYS A 93 16.91 7.90 4.05
C LYS A 93 17.03 6.77 5.07
N VAL A 94 16.11 5.81 5.11
CA VAL A 94 16.18 4.72 6.09
C VAL A 94 17.34 3.78 5.83
N LYS A 95 17.75 3.60 4.56
CA LYS A 95 18.95 2.82 4.22
C LYS A 95 20.26 3.48 4.69
N VAL A 96 20.30 4.82 4.74
CA VAL A 96 21.46 5.58 5.25
C VAL A 96 21.43 5.70 6.77
N THR A 97 20.27 5.98 7.34
CA THR A 97 20.06 6.15 8.77
C THR A 97 18.92 5.23 9.22
N PRO A 98 19.23 3.96 9.54
CA PRO A 98 18.21 2.98 9.90
C PRO A 98 17.43 3.40 11.16
N PRO A 99 16.09 3.45 11.11
CA PRO A 99 15.28 3.82 12.25
C PRO A 99 15.26 2.73 13.33
N LYS A 100 14.87 3.09 14.55
CA LYS A 100 14.48 2.10 15.56
C LYS A 100 13.15 1.47 15.18
N LEU A 101 12.90 0.25 15.64
CA LEU A 101 11.67 -0.49 15.32
C LEU A 101 10.38 0.30 15.62
N ALA A 102 10.33 1.01 16.75
CA ALA A 102 9.17 1.84 17.09
C ALA A 102 8.94 2.99 16.09
N ASP A 103 10.01 3.65 15.64
CA ASP A 103 9.92 4.75 14.67
C ASP A 103 9.54 4.23 13.28
N ALA A 104 10.03 3.03 12.90
CA ALA A 104 9.65 2.36 11.67
C ALA A 104 8.15 2.01 11.67
N LEU A 105 7.67 1.31 12.71
CA LEU A 105 6.25 0.98 12.88
C LEU A 105 5.37 2.24 12.83
N SER A 106 5.73 3.27 13.60
CA SER A 106 4.97 4.53 13.63
C SER A 106 4.90 5.22 12.27
N SER A 107 6.00 5.19 11.51
CA SER A 107 6.07 5.80 10.18
C SER A 107 5.30 4.99 9.15
N SER A 108 5.38 3.65 9.19
CA SER A 108 4.64 2.76 8.30
C SER A 108 3.14 2.82 8.55
N ILE A 109 2.68 2.92 9.80
CA ILE A 109 1.23 3.13 10.09
C ILE A 109 0.71 4.41 9.41
N LYS A 110 1.50 5.49 9.42
CA LYS A 110 1.12 6.74 8.75
C LYS A 110 1.10 6.58 7.23
N LEU A 111 2.08 5.86 6.67
CA LEU A 111 2.13 5.55 5.25
C LEU A 111 0.92 4.72 4.84
N GLU A 112 0.62 3.62 5.53
CA GLU A 112 -0.51 2.74 5.26
C GLU A 112 -1.86 3.47 5.32
N ARG A 113 -2.08 4.31 6.34
CA ARG A 113 -3.31 5.12 6.42
C ARG A 113 -3.46 6.05 5.22
N PHE A 114 -2.36 6.69 4.84
CA PHE A 114 -2.33 7.56 3.68
C PHE A 114 -2.60 6.78 2.39
N LEU A 115 -2.00 5.60 2.22
CA LEU A 115 -2.18 4.74 1.05
C LEU A 115 -3.62 4.20 0.96
N ALA A 116 -4.21 3.76 2.08
CA ALA A 116 -5.58 3.29 2.09
C ALA A 116 -6.60 4.38 1.68
N GLU A 117 -6.43 5.61 2.18
CA GLU A 117 -7.23 6.78 1.76
C GLU A 117 -6.98 7.12 0.29
N PHE A 118 -5.73 7.03 -0.14
CA PHE A 118 -5.33 7.29 -1.51
C PHE A 118 -5.92 6.26 -2.48
N HIS A 119 -5.82 4.96 -2.19
CA HIS A 119 -6.43 3.89 -2.96
C HIS A 119 -7.94 4.08 -3.06
N LEU A 120 -8.63 4.42 -1.96
CA LEU A 120 -10.06 4.79 -2.00
C LEU A 120 -10.32 5.93 -2.99
N SER A 121 -9.50 6.98 -2.97
CA SER A 121 -9.62 8.14 -3.87
C SER A 121 -9.21 7.84 -5.32
N CYS A 122 -8.46 6.76 -5.52
CA CYS A 122 -8.05 6.23 -6.81
C CYS A 122 -8.94 5.09 -7.28
N VAL A 123 -9.94 4.64 -6.49
CA VAL A 123 -10.93 3.65 -6.90
C VAL A 123 -11.67 4.23 -8.10
N VAL A 124 -11.13 3.82 -9.23
CA VAL A 124 -11.78 3.72 -10.50
C VAL A 124 -13.16 3.17 -10.23
N VAL A 125 -14.19 3.91 -10.64
CA VAL A 125 -15.52 3.34 -10.79
C VAL A 125 -15.44 2.33 -11.93
N PHE A 126 -14.93 1.13 -11.65
CA PHE A 126 -14.95 0.02 -12.59
C PHE A 126 -16.41 -0.35 -12.74
N GLU A 127 -16.95 -0.40 -13.96
CA GLU A 127 -18.30 -0.92 -14.15
C GLU A 127 -18.35 -2.45 -13.93
N ASP A 128 -17.20 -3.12 -14.10
CA ASP A 128 -17.08 -4.57 -13.93
C ASP A 128 -16.91 -4.97 -12.45
N GLU A 129 -17.84 -5.82 -11.99
CA GLU A 129 -17.94 -6.29 -10.61
C GLU A 129 -16.74 -7.12 -10.14
N SER A 130 -16.01 -7.78 -11.05
CA SER A 130 -14.82 -8.57 -10.67
C SER A 130 -13.68 -7.67 -10.23
N TYR A 131 -13.46 -6.54 -10.91
CA TYR A 131 -12.45 -5.55 -10.53
C TYR A 131 -12.84 -4.78 -9.28
N LYS A 132 -14.13 -4.40 -9.14
CA LYS A 132 -14.60 -3.81 -7.88
C LYS A 132 -14.28 -4.70 -6.69
N LYS A 133 -14.57 -6.01 -6.80
CA LYS A 133 -14.27 -6.97 -5.73
C LYS A 133 -12.77 -7.08 -5.48
N MET A 134 -11.95 -7.13 -6.52
CA MET A 134 -10.49 -7.19 -6.41
C MET A 134 -9.93 -5.97 -5.67
N PHE A 135 -10.29 -4.75 -6.08
CA PHE A 135 -9.82 -3.52 -5.45
C PHE A 135 -10.41 -3.30 -4.06
N ASN A 136 -11.66 -3.70 -3.80
CA ASN A 136 -12.22 -3.68 -2.45
C ASN A 136 -11.47 -4.64 -1.51
N ALA A 137 -11.05 -5.81 -2.00
CA ALA A 137 -10.26 -6.76 -1.22
C ALA A 137 -8.86 -6.21 -0.92
N MET A 138 -8.22 -5.56 -1.89
CA MET A 138 -6.95 -4.83 -1.70
C MET A 138 -7.08 -3.79 -0.56
N MET A 139 -8.12 -2.95 -0.63
CA MET A 139 -8.36 -1.94 0.41
C MET A 139 -8.64 -2.53 1.79
N ALA A 140 -9.30 -3.68 1.86
CA ALA A 140 -9.48 -4.39 3.12
C ALA A 140 -8.13 -4.89 3.67
N SER A 141 -7.24 -5.38 2.81
CA SER A 141 -5.87 -5.78 3.17
C SER A 141 -5.08 -4.60 3.74
N ASP A 142 -5.16 -3.41 3.13
CA ASP A 142 -4.49 -2.19 3.64
C ASP A 142 -4.94 -1.88 5.09
N GLN A 143 -6.23 -2.08 5.42
CA GLN A 143 -6.71 -1.91 6.79
C GLN A 143 -6.16 -2.97 7.75
N GLU A 144 -5.98 -4.21 7.28
CA GLU A 144 -5.35 -5.27 8.06
C GLU A 144 -3.86 -4.98 8.32
N HIS A 145 -3.15 -4.35 7.37
CA HIS A 145 -1.77 -3.88 7.56
C HIS A 145 -1.72 -2.85 8.69
N ILE A 146 -2.57 -1.82 8.64
CA ILE A 146 -2.66 -0.78 9.68
C ILE A 146 -2.90 -1.41 11.06
N ALA A 147 -3.86 -2.32 11.17
CA ALA A 147 -4.19 -2.98 12.43
C ALA A 147 -3.03 -3.81 12.97
N SER A 148 -2.35 -4.57 12.11
CA SER A 148 -1.23 -5.43 12.48
C SER A 148 -0.02 -4.62 12.94
N LEU A 149 0.32 -3.55 12.20
CA LEU A 149 1.41 -2.63 12.55
C LEU A 149 1.10 -1.87 13.85
N GLN A 150 -0.13 -1.41 14.04
CA GLN A 150 -0.58 -0.72 15.25
C GLN A 150 -0.48 -1.64 16.47
N SER A 151 -0.97 -2.88 16.36
CA SER A 151 -0.86 -3.88 17.42
C SER A 151 0.60 -4.17 17.82
N ALA A 152 1.50 -4.28 16.84
CA ALA A 152 2.92 -4.44 17.09
C ALA A 152 3.54 -3.20 17.77
N TYR A 153 3.15 -1.99 17.36
CA TYR A 153 3.60 -0.74 17.96
C TYR A 153 3.14 -0.59 19.42
N ASP A 154 1.87 -0.91 19.68
CA ASP A 154 1.27 -0.82 21.01
C ASP A 154 1.90 -1.82 21.99
N THR A 155 2.14 -3.05 21.52
CA THR A 155 2.88 -4.08 22.26
C THR A 155 4.30 -3.61 22.58
N LEU A 156 5.01 -3.04 21.60
CA LEU A 156 6.38 -2.57 21.76
C LEU A 156 6.50 -1.38 22.71
N THR A 157 5.52 -0.49 22.71
CA THR A 157 5.53 0.74 23.53
C THR A 157 4.85 0.58 24.90
N GLY A 158 4.30 -0.60 25.20
CA GLY A 158 3.59 -0.86 26.45
C GLY A 158 2.23 -0.14 26.53
N ARG A 159 1.70 0.36 25.41
CA ARG A 159 0.34 0.89 25.32
C ARG A 159 -0.64 -0.26 25.13
N GLN A 160 -0.81 -1.10 26.14
CA GLN A 160 -2.01 -1.93 26.18
C GLN A 160 -3.18 -1.03 26.57
N ASP A 161 -4.09 -0.79 25.64
CA ASP A 161 -5.37 -0.17 25.91
C ASP A 161 -6.15 -1.09 26.86
N TRP A 162 -6.20 -0.73 28.15
CA TRP A 162 -7.08 -1.37 29.11
C TRP A 162 -8.46 -0.73 28.99
N SER A 163 -9.39 -1.37 28.27
CA SER A 163 -10.83 -1.16 28.39
C SER A 163 -11.60 -2.24 27.59
N PHE A 164 -12.64 -2.93 28.06
CA PHE A 164 -13.23 -3.18 29.38
C PHE A 164 -13.83 -4.60 29.30
N THR A 165 -13.62 -5.44 30.33
CA THR A 165 -14.60 -6.49 30.65
C THR A 165 -15.50 -5.93 31.75
N SER A 166 -16.76 -5.72 31.39
CA SER A 166 -17.93 -5.75 32.28
C SER A 166 -19.19 -5.64 31.44
#